data_AF-A0A2X3F3G1-F1
#
_entry.id   AF-A0A2X3F3G1-F1
#
_cell.length_a   1.000
_cell.length_b   1.000
_cell.length_c   1.000
_cell.angle_alpha   90.00
_cell.angle_beta   90.00
_cell.angle_gamma   90.00
#
_symmetry.space_group_name_H-M   'P 1'
#
loop_
_entity.id
_entity.type
_entity.pdbx_description
1 polymer ?
#
loop_
_entity_poly.entity_id
_entity_poly.type
_entity_poly.pdbx_seq_one_letter_code
_entity_poly.pdbx_strand_id
1 'polypeptide(L)'
;MLSYTTSPAYHMIEEKKDNYAAANFAEGHYLQVEVAARTAASKQPELAEKFLKFMVSPGFPERHPYRQLDVSGDPGHLPAGFDTLVKPQTTLSFTPQQVASERQTWISAWQRAVSR
;
A
#
# COMPACT_ATOMS: atom_id res chain seq x y z
N MET A 1 3.46 0.27 -9.25
CA MET A 1 2.27 0.00 -8.40
C MET A 1 2.07 -1.50 -8.39
N LEU A 2 2.03 -2.13 -7.21
CA LEU A 2 1.51 -3.48 -7.11
C LEU A 2 0.04 -3.41 -7.57
N SER A 3 -0.32 -4.14 -8.63
CA SER A 3 -1.64 -4.01 -9.26
C SER A 3 -2.72 -4.51 -8.31
N TYR A 4 -3.81 -3.76 -8.17
CA TYR A 4 -5.01 -4.17 -7.41
C TYR A 4 -5.57 -5.52 -7.90
N THR A 5 -5.31 -5.89 -9.15
CA THR A 5 -5.67 -7.17 -9.78
C THR A 5 -4.78 -8.36 -9.38
N THR A 6 -3.88 -8.20 -8.39
CA THR A 6 -3.00 -9.29 -7.89
C THR A 6 -3.09 -9.47 -6.38
N SER A 7 -3.97 -8.72 -5.71
CA SER A 7 -4.18 -8.89 -4.27
C SER A 7 -5.08 -10.12 -4.02
N PRO A 8 -4.66 -11.08 -3.18
CA PRO A 8 -5.50 -12.22 -2.78
C PRO A 8 -6.87 -11.78 -2.22
N ALA A 9 -6.91 -10.68 -1.48
CA ALA A 9 -8.14 -10.12 -0.92
C ALA A 9 -9.13 -9.68 -2.01
N TYR A 10 -8.64 -9.08 -3.10
CA TYR A 10 -9.46 -8.70 -4.24
C TYR A 10 -10.06 -9.93 -4.93
N HIS A 11 -9.24 -10.95 -5.24
CA HIS A 11 -9.74 -12.18 -5.88
C HIS A 11 -10.72 -12.95 -5.00
N MET A 12 -10.50 -12.98 -3.68
CA MET A 12 -11.39 -13.65 -2.75
C MET A 12 -12.75 -12.95 -2.59
N ILE A 13 -12.77 -11.61 -2.51
CA ILE A 13 -13.99 -10.87 -2.20
C ILE A 13 -14.75 -10.49 -3.49
N GLU A 14 -14.08 -10.01 -4.54
CA GLU A 14 -14.72 -9.60 -5.80
C GLU A 14 -14.89 -10.76 -6.79
N GLU A 15 -13.86 -11.59 -6.95
CA GLU A 15 -13.89 -12.68 -7.96
C GLU A 15 -14.32 -14.04 -7.40
N LYS A 16 -14.49 -14.17 -6.07
CA LYS A 16 -14.78 -15.42 -5.36
C LYS A 16 -13.80 -16.55 -5.69
N LYS A 17 -12.54 -16.20 -5.97
CA LYS A 17 -11.45 -17.12 -6.28
C LYS A 17 -10.50 -17.21 -5.10
N ASP A 18 -10.33 -18.41 -4.57
CA ASP A 18 -9.50 -18.74 -3.41
C ASP A 18 -8.14 -19.34 -3.79
N ASN A 19 -7.86 -19.47 -5.09
CA ASN A 19 -6.63 -20.05 -5.61
C ASN A 19 -5.43 -19.06 -5.66
N TYR A 20 -5.57 -17.88 -5.07
CA TYR A 20 -4.51 -16.87 -4.97
C TYR A 20 -4.10 -16.71 -3.50
N ALA A 21 -2.81 -16.84 -3.22
CA ALA A 21 -2.24 -16.64 -1.89
C ALA A 21 -0.96 -15.80 -1.98
N ALA A 22 -0.69 -15.03 -0.93
CA ALA A 22 0.60 -14.37 -0.76
C ALA A 22 1.61 -15.38 -0.17
N ALA A 23 2.77 -15.54 -0.81
CA ALA A 23 3.85 -16.33 -0.24
C ALA A 23 4.35 -15.66 1.05
N ASN A 24 4.52 -16.41 2.13
CA ASN A 24 5.05 -15.90 3.40
C ASN A 24 6.58 -16.12 3.43
N PHE A 25 7.35 -15.05 3.22
CA PHE A 25 8.82 -15.15 3.23
C PHE A 25 9.36 -15.08 4.66
N ALA A 26 10.31 -15.96 4.99
CA ALA A 26 10.90 -16.06 6.33
C ALA A 26 11.67 -14.79 6.72
N GLU A 27 12.23 -14.08 5.74
CA GLU A 27 12.95 -12.82 5.89
C GLU A 27 12.01 -11.64 6.22
N GLY A 28 10.72 -11.78 5.94
CA GLY A 28 9.71 -10.74 6.10
C GLY A 28 9.28 -10.07 4.79
N HIS A 29 8.40 -9.08 4.93
CA HIS A 29 7.81 -8.35 3.81
C HIS A 29 8.08 -6.86 3.92
N TYR A 30 8.30 -6.21 2.77
CA TYR A 30 8.58 -4.77 2.73
C TYR A 30 7.28 -3.97 2.88
N LEU A 31 7.26 -3.02 3.82
CA LEU A 31 6.11 -2.15 4.07
C LEU A 31 5.95 -1.11 2.97
N GLN A 32 4.75 -1.00 2.42
CA GLN A 32 4.35 0.11 1.55
C GLN A 32 3.33 0.98 2.27
N VAL A 33 3.64 2.27 2.39
CA VAL A 33 2.70 3.30 2.87
C VAL A 33 2.39 4.24 1.72
N GLU A 34 1.12 4.33 1.35
CA GLU A 34 0.66 5.27 0.33
C GLU A 34 0.32 6.62 0.98
N VAL A 35 0.88 7.70 0.44
CA VAL A 35 0.70 9.06 0.96
C VAL A 35 0.06 9.96 -0.09
N ALA A 36 -0.73 10.93 0.38
CA ALA A 36 -1.31 11.98 -0.45
C ALA A 36 -0.91 13.36 0.08
N ALA A 37 -0.66 14.32 -0.82
CA ALA A 37 -0.25 15.66 -0.46
C ALA A 37 -0.87 16.72 -1.38
N ARG A 38 -1.04 17.92 -0.82
CA ARG A 38 -1.45 19.14 -1.53
C ARG A 38 -0.29 19.65 -2.38
N THR A 39 -0.54 20.03 -3.63
CA THR A 39 0.44 20.78 -4.41
C THR A 39 0.58 22.20 -3.85
N ALA A 40 1.81 22.69 -3.70
CA ALA A 40 2.06 24.03 -3.17
C ALA A 40 1.45 25.14 -4.05
N ALA A 41 1.39 24.91 -5.37
CA ALA A 41 0.83 25.83 -6.36
C ALA A 41 -0.68 25.62 -6.62
N SER A 42 -1.39 24.91 -5.74
CA SER A 42 -2.82 24.66 -5.92
C SER A 42 -3.61 25.96 -6.01
N LYS A 43 -4.46 26.08 -7.05
CA LYS A 43 -5.42 27.19 -7.19
C LYS A 43 -6.61 27.07 -6.22
N GLN A 44 -6.72 25.94 -5.53
CA GLN A 44 -7.79 25.65 -4.57
C GLN A 44 -7.20 25.00 -3.30
N PRO A 45 -6.37 25.73 -2.53
CA PRO A 45 -5.65 25.18 -1.38
C PRO A 45 -6.60 24.70 -0.27
N GLU A 46 -7.72 25.39 -0.06
CA GLU A 46 -8.74 25.02 0.92
C GLU A 46 -9.50 23.75 0.52
N LEU A 47 -9.84 23.60 -0.77
CA LEU A 47 -10.51 22.40 -1.27
C LEU A 47 -9.58 21.18 -1.17
N ALA A 48 -8.31 21.34 -1.54
CA ALA A 48 -7.31 20.30 -1.40
C ALA A 48 -7.15 19.84 0.06
N GLU A 49 -7.16 20.78 1.01
CA GLU A 49 -7.09 20.45 2.44
C GLU A 49 -8.35 19.72 2.93
N LYS A 50 -9.55 20.17 2.51
CA LYS A 50 -10.80 19.46 2.79
C LYS A 50 -10.79 18.04 2.23
N PHE A 51 -10.24 17.86 1.04
CA PHE A 51 -10.10 16.54 0.42
C PHE A 51 -9.14 15.63 1.21
N LEU A 52 -7.98 16.11 1.61
CA LEU A 52 -7.03 15.33 2.43
C LEU A 52 -7.63 14.95 3.79
N LYS A 53 -8.37 15.86 4.44
CA LYS A 53 -9.11 15.54 5.69
C LYS A 53 -10.20 14.50 5.46
N PHE A 54 -10.88 14.56 4.32
CA PHE A 54 -11.87 13.56 3.94
C PHE A 54 -11.26 12.18 3.68
N MET A 55 -10.07 12.11 3.05
CA MET A 55 -9.38 10.83 2.80
C MET A 55 -9.06 10.04 4.08
N VAL A 56 -8.84 10.74 5.19
CA VAL A 56 -8.56 10.12 6.50
C VAL A 56 -9.79 10.05 7.42
N SER A 57 -10.95 10.46 6.91
CA SER A 57 -12.20 10.35 7.67
C SER A 57 -12.75 8.92 7.65
N PRO A 58 -13.46 8.47 8.70
CA PRO A 58 -14.02 7.12 8.76
C PRO A 58 -14.88 6.72 7.55
N GLY A 59 -15.56 7.68 6.92
CA GLY A 59 -16.40 7.41 5.74
C GLY A 59 -15.66 7.23 4.42
N PHE A 60 -14.32 7.29 4.39
CA PHE A 60 -13.53 7.06 3.17
C PHE A 60 -13.08 5.60 3.00
N PRO A 61 -12.52 4.93 4.03
CA PRO A 61 -12.21 3.50 3.99
C PRO A 61 -13.43 2.61 3.71
N GLU A 62 -14.59 2.91 4.30
CA GLU A 62 -15.82 2.10 4.16
C GLU A 62 -16.33 1.99 2.71
N ARG A 63 -16.07 3.00 1.88
CA ARG A 63 -16.51 3.03 0.47
C ARG A 63 -15.52 2.39 -0.50
N HIS A 64 -14.31 2.08 -0.03
CA HIS A 64 -13.26 1.49 -0.87
C HIS A 64 -12.45 0.44 -0.08
N PRO A 65 -13.08 -0.68 0.32
CA PRO A 65 -12.43 -1.75 1.08
C PRO A 65 -11.23 -2.41 0.36
N TYR A 66 -11.08 -2.17 -0.96
CA TYR A 66 -9.97 -2.68 -1.78
C TYR A 66 -8.76 -1.76 -1.87
N ARG A 67 -8.85 -0.53 -1.37
CA ARG A 67 -7.65 0.31 -1.25
C ARG A 67 -6.91 -0.13 -0.01
N GLN A 68 -5.62 -0.48 -0.18
CA GLN A 68 -4.66 -0.77 0.88
C GLN A 68 -4.32 0.46 1.74
N LEU A 69 -5.30 1.31 2.02
CA LEU A 69 -5.21 2.40 2.97
C LEU A 69 -5.90 1.93 4.24
N ASP A 70 -5.16 1.23 5.09
CA ASP A 70 -5.48 1.22 6.52
C ASP A 70 -5.07 2.59 7.07
N VAL A 71 -6.03 3.52 7.04
CA VAL A 71 -5.80 4.91 7.49
C VAL A 71 -5.92 5.04 9.00
N SER A 72 -6.47 4.02 9.66
CA SER A 72 -7.00 4.17 11.01
C SER A 72 -6.00 3.75 12.08
N GLY A 73 -5.08 2.83 11.77
CA GLY A 73 -4.32 2.13 12.82
C GLY A 73 -5.24 1.42 13.83
N ASP A 74 -6.53 1.32 13.51
CA ASP A 74 -7.59 0.74 14.30
C ASP A 74 -8.01 -0.55 13.60
N PRO A 75 -7.64 -1.72 14.14
CA PRO A 75 -7.93 -3.02 13.53
C PRO A 75 -9.43 -3.37 13.54
N GLY A 76 -10.31 -2.53 14.09
CA GLY A 76 -11.71 -2.86 14.39
C GLY A 76 -12.66 -3.06 13.21
N HIS A 77 -12.26 -2.80 11.95
CA HIS A 77 -13.22 -2.75 10.83
C HIS A 77 -12.74 -3.42 9.53
N LEU A 78 -11.86 -4.42 9.61
CA LEU A 78 -11.51 -5.21 8.43
C LEU A 78 -12.63 -6.23 8.12
N PRO A 79 -13.11 -6.33 6.86
CA PRO A 79 -14.05 -7.38 6.46
C PRO A 79 -13.48 -8.78 6.72
N ALA A 80 -14.34 -9.76 7.01
CA ALA A 80 -13.94 -11.12 7.39
C ALA A 80 -12.96 -11.83 6.42
N GLY A 81 -12.86 -11.40 5.15
CA GLY A 81 -11.88 -11.91 4.19
C GLY A 81 -10.44 -11.43 4.40
N PHE A 82 -10.19 -10.49 5.29
CA PHE A 82 -8.83 -10.00 5.61
C PHE A 82 -8.14 -10.83 6.69
N ASP A 83 -8.89 -11.56 7.51
CA ASP A 83 -8.33 -12.43 8.55
C ASP A 83 -7.56 -13.62 7.97
N THR A 84 -7.87 -14.01 6.73
CA THR A 84 -7.20 -15.10 6.02
C THR A 84 -5.93 -14.67 5.32
N LEU A 85 -5.60 -13.37 5.31
CA LEU A 85 -4.40 -12.86 4.66
C LEU A 85 -3.16 -13.12 5.52
N VAL A 86 -2.05 -13.43 4.85
CA VAL A 86 -0.75 -13.61 5.49
C VAL A 86 -0.33 -12.29 6.15
N LYS A 87 -0.18 -12.31 7.48
CA LYS A 87 0.47 -11.24 8.23
C LYS A 87 1.97 -11.54 8.30
N PRO A 88 2.85 -10.65 7.79
CA PRO A 88 4.27 -10.90 7.81
C PRO A 88 4.78 -10.93 9.25
N GLN A 89 5.66 -11.88 9.57
CA GLN A 89 6.29 -11.96 10.89
C GLN A 89 7.27 -10.81 11.13
N THR A 90 7.92 -10.35 10.05
CA THR A 90 8.89 -9.26 10.07
C THR A 90 8.51 -8.21 9.03
N THR A 91 8.45 -6.96 9.46
CA THR A 91 8.20 -5.81 8.59
C THR A 91 9.52 -5.15 8.23
N LEU A 92 9.87 -5.17 6.94
CA LEU A 92 11.09 -4.56 6.40
C LEU A 92 10.80 -3.15 5.90
N SER A 93 11.67 -2.19 6.18
CA SER A 93 11.60 -0.84 5.60
C SER A 93 12.96 -0.15 5.62
N PHE A 94 13.24 0.66 4.60
CA PHE A 94 14.30 1.66 4.64
C PHE A 94 13.75 3.03 5.00
N THR A 95 14.58 3.87 5.62
CA THR A 95 14.20 5.27 5.85
C THR A 95 14.08 6.03 4.52
N PRO A 96 13.22 7.06 4.44
CA PRO A 96 13.12 7.89 3.23
C PRO A 96 14.48 8.47 2.79
N GLN A 97 15.34 8.83 3.75
CA GLN A 97 16.67 9.40 3.50
C GLN A 97 17.61 8.38 2.86
N GLN A 98 17.66 7.14 3.38
CA GLN A 98 18.45 6.06 2.78
C GLN A 98 17.97 5.73 1.37
N VAL A 99 16.66 5.65 1.16
CA VAL A 99 16.11 5.42 -0.18
C VAL A 99 16.51 6.58 -1.11
N ALA A 100 16.41 7.83 -0.66
CA ALA A 100 16.80 8.97 -1.46
C ALA A 100 18.29 8.97 -1.84
N SER A 101 19.19 8.54 -0.94
CA SER A 101 20.64 8.49 -1.21
C SER A 101 21.01 7.32 -2.13
N GLU A 102 20.44 6.14 -1.91
CA GLU A 102 20.91 4.91 -2.56
C GLU A 102 20.12 4.48 -3.80
N ARG A 103 18.88 4.95 -3.96
CA ARG A 103 17.95 4.47 -5.01
C ARG A 103 18.57 4.49 -6.40
N GLN A 104 19.31 5.54 -6.75
CA GLN A 104 19.91 5.64 -8.08
C GLN A 104 20.94 4.53 -8.33
N THR A 105 21.78 4.26 -7.32
CA THR A 105 22.79 3.19 -7.36
C THR A 105 22.13 1.83 -7.48
N TRP A 106 21.12 1.54 -6.65
CA TRP A 106 20.40 0.26 -6.68
C TRP A 106 19.69 0.01 -8.01
N ILE A 107 18.98 1.00 -8.55
CA ILE A 107 18.29 0.87 -9.84
C ILE A 107 19.31 0.62 -10.96
N SER A 108 20.44 1.33 -10.95
CA SER A 108 21.48 1.18 -11.99
C SER A 108 22.19 -0.18 -11.90
N ALA A 109 22.39 -0.71 -10.68
CA ALA A 109 22.93 -2.06 -10.47
C ALA A 109 21.93 -3.12 -10.94
N TRP A 110 20.66 -2.98 -10.56
CA TRP A 110 19.59 -3.89 -10.97
C TRP A 110 19.45 -3.93 -12.50
N GLN A 111 19.32 -2.77 -13.15
CA GLN A 111 19.16 -2.70 -14.62
C GLN A 111 20.31 -3.39 -15.35
N ARG A 112 21.56 -3.16 -14.94
CA ARG A 112 22.75 -3.82 -15.53
C ARG A 112 22.75 -5.33 -15.30
N ALA A 113 22.25 -5.81 -14.17
CA ALA A 113 22.23 -7.23 -13.86
C ALA A 113 21.14 -8.00 -14.64
N VAL A 114 20.02 -7.34 -14.95
CA VAL A 114 18.84 -8.00 -15.56
C VAL A 114 18.65 -7.72 -17.04
N SER A 115 19.36 -6.74 -17.61
CA SER A 115 19.26 -6.39 -19.03
C SER A 115 20.42 -7.02 -19.80
N ARG A 116 20.10 -7.96 -20.70
CA ARG A 116 20.98 -8.41 -21.78
C ARG A 116 20.52 -7.80 -23.09
#